data_AF-A0A842SQS5-F1
#
_entry.id   AF-A0A842SQS5-F1
#
_cell.length_a   1.000
_cell.length_b   1.000
_cell.length_c   1.000
_cell.angle_alpha   90.00
_cell.angle_beta   90.00
_cell.angle_gamma   90.00
#
_symmetry.space_group_name_H-M   'P 1'
#
loop_
_entity.id
_entity.type
_entity.pdbx_description
1 polymer ?
#
loop_
_entity_poly.entity_id
_entity_poly.type
_entity_poly.pdbx_seq_one_letter_code
_entity_poly.pdbx_strand_id
1 'polypeptide(L)' 'MRHIWNSRIPMHDGVEISADIYLPDKQEAFPTVIIGTPYDNTMKSHVDMASFFVAHDYAFVVYDVRGREQ' A
#
# COMPACT_ATOMS: atom_id res chain seq x y z
N MET A 1 -13.92 -1.92 1.22
CA MET A 1 -12.53 -1.55 1.55
C MET A 1 -12.28 -0.15 1.03
N ARG A 2 -11.61 0.67 1.83
CA ARG A 2 -11.18 2.01 1.42
C ARG A 2 -9.80 1.91 0.80
N HIS A 3 -9.63 2.50 -0.37
CA HIS A 3 -8.37 2.50 -1.11
C HIS A 3 -7.87 3.94 -1.25
N ILE A 4 -6.65 4.19 -0.81
CA ILE A 4 -5.92 5.44 -1.06
C ILE A 4 -4.89 5.14 -2.14
N TRP A 5 -5.14 5.69 -3.32
CA TRP A 5 -4.33 5.51 -4.52
C TRP A 5 -3.11 6.43 -4.51
N ASN A 6 -1.95 5.90 -4.91
CA ASN A 6 -0.70 6.65 -5.13
C ASN A 6 -0.38 7.67 -4.03
N SER A 7 -0.41 7.20 -2.78
CA SER A 7 0.04 7.98 -1.63
C SER A 7 1.55 8.22 -1.75
N ARG A 8 1.94 9.48 -1.94
CA ARG A 8 3.35 9.89 -2.03
C ARG A 8 3.99 9.90 -0.65
N ILE A 9 5.00 9.05 -0.44
CA ILE A 9 5.70 8.94 0.84
C ILE A 9 7.09 9.58 0.72
N PRO A 10 7.35 10.71 1.41
CA PRO A 10 8.66 11.35 1.38
C PRO A 10 9.67 10.55 2.20
N MET A 11 10.83 10.29 1.61
CA MET A 11 11.98 9.66 2.25
C MET A 11 12.94 10.71 2.82
N HIS A 12 13.86 10.27 3.68
CA HIS A 12 14.79 11.16 4.39
C HIS A 12 15.69 12.01 3.46
N ASP A 13 15.88 11.59 2.21
CA ASP A 13 16.66 12.26 1.18
C ASP A 13 15.82 13.14 0.23
N GLY A 14 14.52 13.32 0.54
CA GLY A 14 13.60 14.16 -0.22
C GLY A 14 12.97 13.48 -1.44
N VAL A 15 13.36 12.25 -1.78
CA VAL A 15 12.69 11.48 -2.84
C VAL A 15 11.36 10.94 -2.32
N GLU A 16 10.32 11.02 -3.13
CA GLU A 16 9.01 10.42 -2.84
C GLU A 16 8.86 9.06 -3.53
N ILE A 17 8.26 8.10 -2.83
CA ILE A 17 7.85 6.82 -3.41
C ILE A 17 6.32 6.71 -3.49
N SER A 18 5.83 5.96 -4.47
CA SER A 18 4.41 5.64 -4.68
C SER A 18 3.97 4.49 -3.78
N ALA A 19 2.80 4.60 -3.16
CA ALA A 19 2.19 3.53 -2.39
C ALA A 19 0.67 3.49 -2.54
N ASP A 20 0.12 2.28 -2.68
CA ASP A 20 -1.31 2.03 -2.58
C ASP A 20 -1.63 1.49 -1.18
N ILE A 21 -2.63 2.09 -0.54
CA ILE A 21 -3.02 1.80 0.84
C ILE A 21 -4.46 1.30 0.87
N TYR A 22 -4.64 0.08 1.36
CA TYR A 22 -5.92 -0.59 1.50
C TYR A 22 -6.29 -0.69 2.98
N LEU A 23 -7.47 -0.20 3.32
CA LEU A 23 -7.94 -0.07 4.70
C LEU A 23 -9.29 -0.78 4.87
N PRO A 24 -9.53 -1.41 6.03
CA PRO A 24 -10.88 -1.75 6.46
C PRO A 24 -11.78 -0.50 6.53
N ASP A 25 -13.08 -0.67 6.28
CA ASP A 25 -14.08 0.41 6.30
C ASP A 25 -14.49 0.79 7.74
N LYS A 26 -13.51 0.97 8.63
CA LYS A 26 -13.67 1.40 10.03
C LYS A 26 -12.72 2.57 10.32
N GLN A 27 -13.04 3.37 11.34
CA GLN A 27 -12.23 4.53 11.77
C GLN A 27 -11.48 4.21 13.06
N GLU A 28 -10.53 3.29 12.98
CA GLU A 28 -9.66 2.87 14.08
C GLU A 28 -8.23 2.63 13.58
N ALA A 29 -7.30 2.32 14.50
CA ALA A 29 -5.95 1.88 14.14
C ALA A 29 -5.96 0.38 13.86
N PHE A 30 -5.29 -0.04 12.78
CA PHE A 30 -5.20 -1.44 12.38
C PHE A 30 -3.76 -1.96 12.48
N PRO A 31 -3.55 -3.26 12.74
CA PRO A 31 -2.29 -3.89 12.38
C PRO A 31 -2.08 -3.78 10.86
N THR A 32 -0.84 -3.54 10.43
CA THR A 32 -0.53 -3.25 9.02
C THR A 32 0.46 -4.25 8.45
N VAL A 33 0.12 -4.82 7.30
CA VAL A 33 1.04 -5.57 6.43
C VAL A 33 1.60 -4.63 5.37
N ILE A 34 2.91 -4.63 5.20
CA ILE A 34 3.61 -3.76 4.25
C ILE A 34 4.45 -4.61 3.30
N ILE A 35 4.33 -4.36 1.99
CA ILE A 35 5.14 -4.96 0.94
C ILE A 35 5.83 -3.87 0.12
N GLY A 36 7.14 -3.98 -0.05
CA GLY A 36 7.88 -3.24 -1.05
C GLY A 36 8.08 -4.10 -2.29
N THR A 37 7.69 -3.59 -3.46
CA THR A 37 7.79 -4.33 -4.73
C THR A 37 8.72 -3.62 -5.72
N PRO A 38 9.66 -4.34 -6.38
CA PRO A 38 10.40 -3.81 -7.53
C PRO A 38 9.57 -3.79 -8.82
N TYR A 39 8.36 -4.33 -8.77
CA TYR A 39 7.35 -4.31 -9.82
C TYR A 39 6.25 -3.32 -9.46
N ASP A 40 5.33 -3.11 -10.40
CA ASP A 40 4.21 -2.18 -10.28
C ASP A 40 3.33 -2.48 -9.04
N ASN A 41 3.19 -1.49 -8.14
CA ASN A 41 2.37 -1.58 -6.94
C ASN A 41 0.87 -1.76 -7.24
N THR A 42 0.42 -1.48 -8.46
CA THR A 42 -0.97 -1.60 -8.91
C THR A 42 -1.34 -3.01 -9.41
N MET A 43 -0.37 -3.94 -9.47
CA MET A 43 -0.61 -5.31 -9.96
C MET A 43 -1.78 -5.97 -9.21
N LYS A 44 -2.66 -6.66 -9.97
CA LYS A 44 -3.85 -7.34 -9.43
C LYS A 44 -3.54 -8.31 -8.27
N SER A 45 -2.37 -8.97 -8.29
CA SER A 45 -1.94 -9.85 -7.21
C SER A 45 -1.86 -9.14 -5.85
N HIS A 46 -1.50 -7.86 -5.82
CA HIS A 46 -1.50 -7.06 -4.60
C HIS A 46 -2.92 -6.73 -4.15
N VAL A 47 -3.85 -6.46 -5.09
CA VAL A 47 -5.27 -6.22 -4.78
C VAL A 47 -5.93 -7.48 -4.19
N ASP A 48 -5.60 -8.66 -4.73
CA ASP A 48 -6.11 -9.94 -4.22
C ASP A 48 -5.60 -10.20 -2.79
N MET A 49 -4.32 -9.90 -2.53
CA MET A 49 -3.72 -10.01 -1.20
C MET A 49 -4.31 -8.99 -0.22
N ALA A 50 -4.47 -7.74 -0.66
CA ALA A 50 -5.11 -6.68 0.12
C ALA A 50 -6.53 -7.07 0.52
N SER A 51 -7.30 -7.64 -0.41
CA SER A 51 -8.67 -8.11 -0.15
C SER A 51 -8.70 -9.15 0.98
N PHE A 52 -7.76 -10.09 0.99
CA PHE A 52 -7.65 -11.09 2.06
C PHE A 52 -7.36 -10.44 3.42
N PHE A 53 -6.35 -9.57 3.50
CA PHE A 53 -5.95 -8.95 4.77
C PHE A 53 -6.99 -7.95 5.31
N VAL A 54 -7.57 -7.14 4.43
CA VAL A 54 -8.60 -6.16 4.80
C VAL A 54 -9.86 -6.85 5.34
N ALA A 55 -10.22 -8.01 4.79
CA ALA A 55 -11.33 -8.81 5.31
C ALA A 55 -11.11 -9.34 6.75
N HIS A 56 -9.86 -9.32 7.24
CA HIS A 56 -9.47 -9.74 8.59
C HIS A 56 -9.02 -8.56 9.47
N ASP A 57 -9.45 -7.33 9.15
CA ASP A 57 -9.14 -6.10 9.90
C ASP A 57 -7.65 -5.72 9.94
N TYR A 58 -6.88 -6.11 8.92
CA TYR A 58 -5.54 -5.58 8.68
C TYR A 58 -5.56 -4.47 7.63
N ALA A 59 -4.79 -3.41 7.85
CA ALA A 59 -4.40 -2.52 6.78
C ALA A 59 -3.33 -3.21 5.90
N PHE A 60 -3.37 -2.96 4.60
CA PHE A 60 -2.39 -3.50 3.66
C PHE A 60 -1.80 -2.37 2.82
N VAL A 61 -0.48 -2.27 2.80
CA VAL A 61 0.25 -1.24 2.05
C VAL A 61 1.20 -1.91 1.09
N VAL A 62 1.14 -1.50 -0.18
CA VAL A 62 2.13 -1.89 -1.19
C VAL A 62 2.78 -0.64 -1.75
N TYR A 63 4.11 -0.59 -1.75
CA TYR A 63 4.86 0.54 -2.28
C TYR A 63 5.84 0.11 -3.37
N ASP A 64 6.01 0.96 -4.37
CA ASP A 64 7.06 0.81 -5.37
C ASP A 64 8.42 1.10 -4.71
N VAL A 65 9.36 0.15 -4.78
CA VAL A 65 10.73 0.45 -4.34
C VAL A 65 11.30 1.59 -5.17
N ARG A 66 12.20 2.35 -4.54
CA ARG A 66 12.82 3.53 -5.14
C ARG A 66 13.30 3.30 -6.58
N GLY A 67 12.98 4.27 -7.44
CA GLY A 67 13.38 4.25 -8.85
C GLY A 67 12.40 3.53 -9.77
N ARG A 68 11.33 2.93 -9.23
CA ARG A 68 10.26 2.29 -9.98
C ARG A 68 9.03 3.20 -10.06
N GLU A 69 8.43 3.30 -11.25
CA GLU A 69 7.21 4.10 -11.54
C GLU A 69 7.29 5.55 -11.01
N GLN A 70 8.35 6.28 -11.36
CA GLN A 70 8.52 7.71 -11.02
C GLN A 70 7.84 8.64 -12.00
#